data_AF-A0A9D2PXM5-F1
#
_entry.id   AF-A0A9D2PXM5-F1
#
_cell.length_a   1.000
_cell.length_b   1.000
_cell.length_c   1.000
_cell.angle_alpha   90.00
_cell.angle_beta   90.00
_cell.angle_gamma   90.00
#
_symmetry.space_group_name_H-M   'P 1'
#
loop_
_entity.id
_entity.type
_entity.pdbx_description
1 polymer ?
#
loop_
_entity_poly.entity_id
_entity_poly.type
_entity_poly.pdbx_seq_one_letter_code
_entity_poly.pdbx_strand_id
1 'polypeptide(L)'
;MDQADLSFETIAGELYFTPNYLRSLFKKETGMTFVEYLTEKRMERARLLLQKGEMKINAVASAVGYNDSKYFSLIFKRINGMSPTEYQNIYGKGEVKG
;
A
#
# COMPACT_ATOMS: atom_id res chain seq x y z
N MET A 1 -6.97 13.45 -5.31
CA MET A 1 -6.77 13.58 -3.85
C MET A 1 -5.57 12.74 -3.51
N ASP A 2 -4.45 13.40 -3.24
CA ASP A 2 -3.13 12.80 -3.04
C ASP A 2 -3.07 12.04 -1.70
N GLN A 3 -1.92 11.48 -1.32
CA GLN A 3 -1.67 10.67 -0.11
C GLN A 3 -1.93 11.38 1.25
N ALA A 4 -2.99 12.18 1.37
CA ALA A 4 -3.13 13.24 2.37
C ALA A 4 -3.73 12.81 3.72
N ASP A 5 -4.30 11.61 3.87
CA ASP A 5 -4.96 11.27 5.15
C ASP A 5 -4.01 10.77 6.25
N LEU A 6 -2.73 10.53 5.95
CA LEU A 6 -1.71 10.12 6.94
C LEU A 6 -0.37 10.80 6.63
N SER A 7 -0.34 12.13 6.66
CA SER A 7 0.91 12.88 6.54
C SER A 7 1.58 13.04 7.92
N PHE A 8 2.91 13.16 7.96
CA PHE A 8 3.62 13.41 9.23
C PHE A 8 3.22 14.76 9.82
N GLU A 9 2.80 15.70 9.00
CA GLU A 9 2.32 17.01 9.38
C GLU A 9 1.06 16.87 10.27
N THR A 10 0.15 15.95 9.91
CA THR A 10 -1.03 15.61 10.73
C THR A 10 -0.62 14.95 12.05
N ILE A 11 0.21 13.91 12.01
CA ILE A 11 0.58 13.13 13.21
C ILE A 11 1.46 13.95 14.17
N ALA A 12 2.39 14.74 13.65
CA ALA A 12 3.28 15.57 14.45
C ALA A 12 2.52 16.70 15.16
N GLY A 13 1.47 17.25 14.53
CA GLY A 13 0.56 18.20 15.15
C GLY A 13 -0.22 17.61 16.33
N GLU A 14 -0.65 16.35 16.23
CA GLU A 14 -1.34 15.64 17.32
C GLU A 14 -0.40 15.22 18.45
N LEU A 15 0.89 14.99 18.17
CA LEU A 15 1.89 14.50 19.13
C LEU A 15 2.85 15.58 19.65
N TYR A 16 2.62 16.87 19.34
CA TYR A 16 3.48 18.00 19.70
C TYR A 16 4.95 17.86 19.30
N PHE A 17 5.25 17.07 18.26
CA PHE A 17 6.60 16.91 17.73
C PHE A 17 6.82 17.76 16.48
N THR A 18 8.07 18.02 16.13
CA THR A 18 8.36 18.54 14.78
C THR A 18 8.30 17.37 13.78
N PRO A 19 7.80 17.57 12.55
CA PRO A 19 7.75 16.53 11.52
C PRO A 19 9.11 15.88 11.24
N ASN A 20 10.20 16.66 11.33
CA ASN A 20 11.56 16.15 11.15
C ASN A 20 12.01 15.24 12.31
N TYR A 21 11.66 15.58 13.55
CA TYR A 21 11.95 14.73 14.70
C TYR A 21 11.19 13.41 14.59
N LEU A 22 9.90 13.46 14.24
CA LEU A 22 9.07 12.26 14.09
C LEU A 22 9.55 11.36 12.93
N ARG A 23 9.98 11.93 11.80
CA ARG A 23 10.61 11.18 10.68
C ARG A 23 11.89 10.48 11.13
N SER A 24 12.79 11.20 11.81
CA SER A 24 14.06 10.66 12.29
C SER A 24 13.87 9.57 13.34
N LEU A 25 12.95 9.80 14.28
CA LEU A 25 12.61 8.82 15.32
C LEU A 25 12.00 7.56 14.69
N PHE A 26 11.03 7.70 13.79
CA PHE A 26 10.41 6.55 13.11
C PHE A 26 11.45 5.71 12.35
N LYS A 27 12.36 6.37 11.61
CA LYS A 27 13.43 5.66 10.90
C LYS A 27 14.42 5.00 11.83
N LYS A 28 14.76 5.64 12.96
CA LYS A 28 15.65 5.06 13.97
C LYS A 28 15.06 3.79 14.58
N GLU A 29 13.77 3.80 14.92
CA GLU A 29 13.11 2.67 15.59
C GLU A 29 12.73 1.53 14.62
N THR A 30 12.36 1.86 13.38
CA THR A 30 11.84 0.86 12.41
C THR A 30 12.84 0.46 11.33
N GLY A 31 13.93 1.21 11.17
CA GLY A 31 14.90 1.06 10.07
C GLY A 31 14.42 1.60 8.72
N MET A 32 13.16 2.06 8.61
CA MET A 32 12.54 2.50 7.36
C MET A 32 11.84 3.85 7.51
N THR A 33 11.64 4.55 6.41
CA THR A 33 10.76 5.72 6.41
C THR A 33 9.30 5.30 6.60
N PHE A 34 8.48 6.20 7.12
CA PHE A 34 7.03 5.93 7.24
C PHE A 34 6.37 5.65 5.89
N VAL A 35 6.82 6.31 4.81
CA VAL A 35 6.28 6.06 3.47
C VAL A 35 6.59 4.64 3.02
N GLU A 36 7.81 4.14 3.27
CA GLU A 36 8.19 2.74 3.00
C GLU A 36 7.34 1.78 3.84
N TYR A 37 7.23 2.04 5.16
CA TYR A 37 6.42 1.22 6.07
C TYR A 37 4.96 1.16 5.62
N LEU A 38 4.34 2.31 5.34
CA LEU A 38 2.96 2.40 4.89
C LEU A 38 2.77 1.73 3.54
N THR A 39 3.74 1.87 2.63
CA THR A 39 3.72 1.18 1.33
C THR A 39 3.72 -0.33 1.54
N GLU A 40 4.61 -0.87 2.38
CA GLU A 40 4.64 -2.30 2.69
C GLU A 40 3.33 -2.79 3.29
N LYS A 41 2.75 -2.06 4.26
CA LYS A 41 1.45 -2.41 4.85
C LYS A 41 0.29 -2.39 3.85
N ARG A 42 0.28 -1.43 2.94
CA ARG A 42 -0.70 -1.39 1.84
C ARG A 42 -0.53 -2.57 0.88
N MET A 43 0.71 -2.94 0.56
CA MET A 43 0.99 -4.09 -0.33
C MET A 43 0.67 -5.43 0.34
N GLU A 44 0.94 -5.60 1.64
CA GLU A 44 0.48 -6.74 2.43
C GLU A 44 -1.04 -6.90 2.31
N ARG A 45 -1.78 -5.81 2.53
CA ARG A 45 -3.25 -5.83 2.40
C ARG A 45 -3.70 -6.12 0.97
N ALA A 46 -3.04 -5.56 -0.03
CA ALA A 46 -3.36 -5.78 -1.43
C ALA A 46 -3.20 -7.25 -1.82
N ARG A 47 -2.11 -7.92 -1.40
CA ARG A 47 -1.92 -9.36 -1.63
C ARG A 47 -3.08 -10.19 -1.07
N LEU A 48 -3.50 -9.91 0.16
CA LEU A 48 -4.63 -10.61 0.80
C LEU A 48 -5.94 -10.43 0.03
N LEU A 49 -6.22 -9.22 -0.48
CA LEU A 49 -7.42 -8.95 -1.26
C LEU A 49 -7.37 -9.62 -2.64
N LEU A 50 -6.22 -9.61 -3.30
CA LEU A 50 -6.03 -10.26 -4.60
C LEU A 50 -6.16 -11.78 -4.49
N GLN A 51 -5.63 -12.39 -3.42
CA GLN A 51 -5.78 -13.83 -3.14
C GLN A 51 -7.24 -14.26 -2.94
N LYS A 52 -8.11 -13.37 -2.46
CA LYS A 52 -9.56 -13.67 -2.41
C LYS A 52 -10.18 -13.77 -3.79
N GLY A 53 -9.67 -13.03 -4.78
CA GLY A 53 -10.17 -13.08 -6.16
C GLY A 53 -11.51 -12.38 -6.41
N GLU A 54 -12.12 -11.79 -5.38
CA GLU A 54 -13.49 -11.25 -5.43
C GLU A 54 -13.57 -9.81 -5.98
N MET A 55 -12.43 -9.10 -6.00
CA MET A 55 -12.37 -7.68 -6.33
C MET A 55 -11.61 -7.44 -7.64
N LYS A 56 -12.12 -6.52 -8.47
CA LYS A 56 -11.36 -5.98 -9.61
C LYS A 56 -10.12 -5.23 -9.12
N ILE A 57 -9.02 -5.26 -9.88
CA ILE A 57 -7.74 -4.62 -9.53
C ILE A 57 -7.90 -3.15 -9.12
N ASN A 58 -8.71 -2.36 -9.83
CA ASN A 58 -8.95 -0.96 -9.49
C ASN A 58 -9.63 -0.80 -8.11
N ALA A 59 -10.55 -1.70 -7.76
CA ALA A 59 -11.19 -1.68 -6.44
C ALA A 59 -10.22 -2.06 -5.33
N VAL A 60 -9.30 -3.00 -5.58
CA VAL A 60 -8.21 -3.32 -4.65
C VAL A 60 -7.30 -2.11 -4.44
N ALA A 61 -6.92 -1.40 -5.51
CA ALA A 61 -6.10 -0.20 -5.43
C ALA A 61 -6.75 0.86 -4.51
N SER A 62 -8.03 1.16 -4.72
CA SER A 62 -8.76 2.11 -3.87
C SER A 62 -8.86 1.63 -2.42
N ALA A 63 -9.14 0.34 -2.20
CA ALA A 63 -9.27 -0.24 -0.86
C ALA A 63 -7.97 -0.21 -0.04
N VAL A 64 -6.81 -0.12 -0.71
CA VAL A 64 -5.49 0.00 -0.06
C VAL A 64 -4.92 1.42 -0.16
N GLY A 65 -5.75 2.41 -0.48
CA GLY A 65 -5.41 3.83 -0.40
C GLY A 65 -4.68 4.39 -1.62
N TYR A 66 -4.86 3.79 -2.81
CA TYR A 66 -4.37 4.30 -4.08
C TYR A 66 -5.52 4.78 -4.97
N ASN A 67 -5.52 6.07 -5.29
CA ASN A 67 -6.50 6.67 -6.20
C ASN A 67 -6.16 6.44 -7.68
N ASP A 68 -4.87 6.20 -7.99
CA ASP A 68 -4.41 5.82 -9.31
C ASP A 68 -4.05 4.33 -9.34
N SER A 69 -4.85 3.54 -10.06
CA SER A 69 -4.64 2.10 -10.19
C SER A 69 -3.43 1.72 -11.04
N LYS A 70 -2.99 2.60 -11.97
CA LYS A 70 -1.75 2.40 -12.74
C LYS A 70 -0.53 2.57 -11.84
N TYR A 71 -0.52 3.62 -11.02
CA TYR A 71 0.54 3.83 -10.04
C TYR A 71 0.59 2.69 -9.02
N PHE A 72 -0.56 2.27 -8.48
CA PHE A 72 -0.65 1.07 -7.64
C PHE A 72 -0.01 -0.15 -8.32
N SER A 73 -0.37 -0.42 -9.57
CA SER A 73 0.13 -1.59 -10.32
C SER A 73 1.65 -1.55 -10.53
N LEU A 74 2.22 -0.35 -10.77
CA LEU A 74 3.66 -0.16 -10.89
C LEU A 74 4.38 -0.49 -9.58
N ILE A 75 3.88 0.05 -8.46
CA ILE A 75 4.47 -0.17 -7.14
C ILE A 75 4.31 -1.63 -6.71
N PHE A 76 3.13 -2.22 -6.93
CA PHE A 76 2.87 -3.62 -6.63
C PHE A 76 3.82 -4.53 -7.40
N LYS A 77 4.01 -4.30 -8.72
CA LYS A 77 4.96 -5.07 -9.53
C LYS A 77 6.39 -4.93 -9.06
N ARG A 78 6.82 -3.71 -8.71
CA ARG A 78 8.17 -3.47 -8.19
C ARG A 78 8.45 -4.24 -6.91
N ILE A 79 7.46 -4.34 -6.01
CA ILE A 79 7.62 -4.98 -4.69
C ILE A 79 7.44 -6.51 -4.77
N ASN A 80 6.52 -6.99 -5.61
CA ASN A 80 6.13 -8.41 -5.64
C ASN A 80 6.69 -9.17 -6.86
N GLY A 81 7.37 -8.48 -7.79
CA GLY A 81 7.94 -9.06 -9.01
C GLY A 81 6.93 -9.28 -10.15
N MET A 82 5.62 -9.16 -9.89
CA MET A 82 4.55 -9.37 -10.87
C MET A 82 3.39 -8.38 -10.68
N SER A 83 2.65 -8.11 -11.75
CA SER A 83 1.51 -7.21 -11.71
C SER A 83 0.38 -7.74 -10.82
N PRO A 84 -0.51 -6.87 -10.31
CA PRO A 84 -1.68 -7.31 -9.53
C PRO A 84 -2.55 -8.33 -10.27
N THR A 85 -2.72 -8.17 -11.58
CA THR A 85 -3.49 -9.10 -12.42
C THR A 85 -2.82 -10.47 -12.49
N GLU A 86 -1.52 -10.52 -12.77
CA GLU A 86 -0.76 -11.78 -12.77
C GLU A 86 -0.84 -12.46 -11.39
N TYR A 87 -0.66 -11.69 -10.32
CA TYR A 87 -0.75 -12.17 -8.95
C TYR A 87 -2.14 -12.76 -8.65
N GLN A 88 -3.22 -12.07 -9.02
CA GLN A 88 -4.59 -12.54 -8.81
C GLN A 88 -4.90 -13.78 -9.65
N ASN A 89 -4.38 -13.88 -10.88
CA ASN A 89 -4.59 -15.06 -11.72
C ASN A 89 -3.89 -16.31 -11.15
N ILE A 90 -2.72 -16.14 -10.52
CA ILE A 90 -1.94 -17.25 -9.96
C ILE A 90 -2.48 -17.67 -8.58
N TYR A 91 -2.84 -16.71 -7.74
CA TYR A 91 -3.13 -16.95 -6.32
C TYR A 91 -4.60 -16.72 -5.92
N GLY A 92 -5.43 -16.18 -6.80
CA GLY A 92 -6.84 -15.90 -6.54
C GLY A 92 -7.65 -17.17 -6.37
N LYS A 93 -8.42 -17.26 -5.27
CA LYS A 93 -9.37 -18.37 -5.01
C LYS A 93 -10.70 -18.25 -5.79
N GLY A 94 -10.81 -17.30 -6.71
CA GLY A 94 -12.00 -17.05 -7.52
C GLY A 94 -11.89 -17.67 -8.91
N GLU A 95 -12.65 -18.74 -9.13
CA GLU A 95 -13.06 -19.36 -10.40
C GLU A 95 -12.03 -19.44 -11.54
N VAL A 96 -11.59 -20.68 -11.80
CA VAL A 96 -11.13 -21.11 -13.12
C VAL A 96 -12.22 -20.71 -14.13
N LYS A 97 -11.95 -19.67 -14.92
CA LYS A 97 -12.72 -19.42 -16.14
C LYS A 97 -12.34 -20.51 -17.14
N GLY A 98 -13.09 -21.59 -17.12
CA GLY A 98 -13.29 -22.46 -18.29
C GLY A 98 -14.11 -21.75 -19.35
#